data_AF-A0A4Y2NGL0-F1
#
_entry.id   AF-A0A4Y2NGL0-F1
#
_cell.length_a   1.000
_cell.length_b   1.000
_cell.length_c   1.000
_cell.angle_alpha   90.00
_cell.angle_beta   90.00
_cell.angle_gamma   90.00
#
_symmetry.space_group_name_H-M   'P 1'
#
loop_
_entity.id
_entity.type
_entity.pdbx_description
1 polymer ?
#
loop_
_entity_poly.entity_id
_entity_poly.type
_entity_poly.pdbx_seq_one_letter_code
_entity_poly.pdbx_strand_id
1 'polypeptide(L)'
;MSRYQQVSEEFIREFQDKVDWEWIWENQELSEDFIREFQDKVNWWNISRYQKLSEDFIHEFQDEINWKYISEYQELSEYFIREFQDKVNWKCICKCQKLSENFIREFKDEVK
;
A
#
# COMPACT_ATOMS: atom_id res chain seq x y z
N MET A 1 -0.01 2.05 31.05
CA MET A 1 1.12 2.00 30.11
C MET A 1 0.60 1.35 28.83
N SER A 2 0.05 2.17 27.93
CA SER A 2 -0.65 1.68 26.74
C SER A 2 0.33 1.09 25.75
N ARG A 3 -0.05 -0.04 25.17
CA ARG A 3 0.82 -1.00 24.49
C ARG A 3 1.26 -0.62 23.07
N TYR A 4 1.27 0.66 22.68
CA TYR A 4 1.81 1.10 21.39
C TYR A 4 2.23 2.56 21.53
N GLN A 5 3.53 2.84 21.55
CA GLN A 5 4.03 4.21 21.53
C GLN A 5 4.09 4.63 20.05
N GLN A 6 3.28 5.61 19.66
CA GLN A 6 3.49 6.29 18.39
C GLN A 6 4.80 7.09 18.52
N VAL A 7 5.73 6.82 17.62
CA VAL A 7 7.03 7.49 17.55
C VAL A 7 6.96 8.47 16.38
N SER A 8 7.38 9.72 16.57
CA SER A 8 7.35 10.70 15.49
C SER A 8 8.37 10.36 14.41
N GLU A 9 8.07 10.71 13.16
CA GLU A 9 9.01 10.57 12.05
C GLU A 9 10.32 11.33 12.30
N GLU A 10 10.27 12.50 12.95
CA GLU A 10 11.47 13.25 13.35
C GLU A 10 12.39 12.43 14.27
N PHE A 11 11.82 11.72 15.24
CA PHE A 11 12.58 10.84 16.11
C PHE A 11 13.18 9.68 15.31
N ILE A 12 12.41 9.10 14.38
CA ILE A 12 12.92 8.01 13.54
C ILE A 12 14.08 8.50 12.68
N ARG A 13 14.01 9.72 12.10
CA ARG A 13 15.11 10.33 11.36
C ARG A 13 16.36 10.51 12.23
N GLU A 14 16.18 11.04 13.44
CA GLU A 14 17.29 11.29 14.39
C GLU A 14 17.98 9.99 14.81
N PHE A 15 17.22 8.90 14.96
CA PHE A 15 17.72 7.61 15.47
C PHE A 15 17.71 6.49 14.41
N GLN A 16 17.76 6.83 13.13
CA GLN A 16 17.57 5.91 12.01
C GLN A 16 18.50 4.68 12.00
N ASP A 17 19.68 4.78 12.62
CA ASP A 17 20.66 3.68 12.74
C ASP A 17 20.45 2.79 13.98
N LYS A 18 19.47 3.12 14.83
CA LYS A 18 19.22 2.46 16.12
C LYS A 18 17.78 1.94 16.26
N VAL A 19 16.92 2.22 15.29
CA VAL A 19 15.53 1.78 15.29
C VAL A 19 15.37 0.41 14.64
N ASP A 20 14.32 -0.29 15.04
CA ASP A 20 13.86 -1.49 14.34
C ASP A 20 12.96 -1.08 13.18
N TRP A 21 13.51 -1.13 11.96
CA TRP A 21 12.79 -0.73 10.75
C TRP A 21 11.61 -1.64 10.43
N GLU A 22 11.71 -2.96 10.66
CA GLU A 22 10.60 -3.87 10.40
C GLU A 22 9.41 -3.53 11.30
N TRP A 23 9.69 -3.26 12.58
CA TRP A 23 8.67 -2.82 13.51
C TRP A 23 8.04 -1.48 13.10
N ILE A 24 8.86 -0.52 12.66
CA ILE A 24 8.38 0.79 12.20
C ILE A 24 7.42 0.65 11.02
N TRP A 25 7.82 -0.10 9.98
CA TRP A 25 7.02 -0.25 8.76
C TRP A 25 5.67 -0.93 8.98
N GLU A 26 5.57 -1.82 9.97
CA GLU A 26 4.34 -2.55 10.29
C GLU A 26 3.45 -1.84 11.33
N ASN A 27 4.03 -1.09 12.26
CA ASN A 27 3.32 -0.62 13.46
C ASN A 27 3.15 0.91 13.55
N GLN A 28 3.81 1.69 12.69
CA GLN A 28 3.63 3.15 12.64
C GLN A 28 2.79 3.53 11.41
N GLU A 29 1.97 4.57 11.54
CA GLU A 29 1.34 5.23 10.39
C GLU A 29 2.33 6.29 9.90
N LEU A 30 2.87 6.06 8.71
CA LEU A 30 3.95 6.86 8.13
C LEU A 30 3.40 7.66 6.96
N SER A 31 3.89 8.88 6.82
CA SER A 31 3.61 9.69 5.64
C SER A 31 4.30 9.12 4.41
N GLU A 32 3.69 9.31 3.25
CA GLU A 32 4.29 8.93 1.98
C GLU A 32 5.63 9.64 1.72
N ASP A 33 5.77 10.90 2.15
CA ASP A 33 7.02 11.64 2.03
C ASP A 33 8.14 11.01 2.85
N PHE A 34 7.82 10.51 4.04
CA PHE A 34 8.77 9.75 4.83
C PHE A 34 9.17 8.44 4.15
N ILE A 35 8.21 7.73 3.54
CA ILE A 35 8.50 6.49 2.80
C ILE A 35 9.39 6.79 1.58
N ARG A 36 9.14 7.90 0.85
CA ARG A 36 10.00 8.36 -0.27
C ARG A 36 11.43 8.64 0.18
N GLU A 37 11.59 9.30 1.33
CA GLU A 37 12.89 9.65 1.92
C GLU A 37 13.73 8.40 2.22
N PHE A 38 13.08 7.32 2.64
CA PHE A 38 13.73 6.07 3.06
C PHE A 38 13.49 4.88 2.13
N GLN A 39 13.08 5.12 0.88
CA GLN A 39 12.66 4.09 -0.08
C GLN A 39 13.69 2.95 -0.25
N ASP A 40 15.00 3.25 -0.16
CA ASP A 40 16.08 2.26 -0.29
C ASP A 40 16.19 1.30 0.91
N LYS A 41 15.58 1.65 2.05
CA LYS A 41 15.57 0.86 3.30
C LYS A 41 14.21 0.21 3.57
N VAL A 42 13.22 0.48 2.71
CA VAL A 42 11.84 0.09 2.89
C VAL A 42 11.63 -1.38 2.56
N ASN A 43 10.84 -2.06 3.39
CA ASN A 43 10.24 -3.33 3.00
C ASN A 43 8.90 -3.06 2.31
N TRP A 44 8.90 -3.10 0.97
CA TRP A 44 7.71 -2.81 0.16
C TRP A 44 6.53 -3.74 0.42
N TRP A 45 6.76 -4.96 0.93
CA TRP A 45 5.71 -5.88 1.36
C TRP A 45 4.95 -5.31 2.57
N ASN A 46 5.68 -4.79 3.58
CA ASN A 46 5.09 -4.15 4.75
C ASN A 46 4.37 -2.86 4.35
N ILE A 47 4.99 -2.02 3.51
CA ILE A 47 4.38 -0.77 3.08
C ILE A 47 3.07 -1.02 2.33
N SER A 48 3.07 -1.94 1.37
CA SER A 48 1.87 -2.26 0.58
C SER A 48 0.71 -2.79 1.43
N ARG A 49 1.02 -3.40 2.57
CA ARG A 49 0.05 -4.10 3.42
C ARG A 49 -0.46 -3.25 4.59
N TYR A 50 0.44 -2.52 5.25
CA TYR A 50 0.16 -1.89 6.53
C TYR A 50 0.00 -0.37 6.46
N GLN A 51 0.54 0.27 5.42
CA GLN A 51 0.38 1.70 5.22
C GLN A 51 -0.86 2.00 4.38
N LYS A 52 -1.44 3.19 4.58
CA LYS A 52 -2.46 3.74 3.69
C LYS A 52 -1.75 4.53 2.61
N LEU A 53 -1.92 4.10 1.37
CA LEU A 53 -1.23 4.68 0.22
C LEU A 53 -2.26 5.31 -0.72
N SER A 54 -1.94 6.49 -1.22
CA SER A 54 -2.66 7.14 -2.30
C SER A 54 -2.35 6.47 -3.64
N GLU A 55 -3.28 6.57 -4.58
CA GLU A 55 -3.09 6.06 -5.94
C GLU A 55 -1.88 6.69 -6.63
N ASP A 56 -1.60 7.97 -6.39
CA ASP A 56 -0.43 8.66 -6.93
C ASP A 56 0.89 8.03 -6.43
N PHE A 57 0.97 7.70 -5.15
CA PHE A 57 2.12 7.01 -4.57
C PHE A 57 2.27 5.59 -5.12
N ILE A 58 1.15 4.86 -5.25
CA ILE A 58 1.15 3.50 -5.80
C ILE A 58 1.61 3.54 -7.27
N HIS A 59 1.18 4.53 -8.05
CA HIS A 59 1.63 4.74 -9.42
C HIS A 59 3.13 5.07 -9.49
N GLU A 60 3.62 5.94 -8.61
CA GLU A 60 5.05 6.32 -8.51
C GLU A 60 5.95 5.10 -8.26
N PHE A 61 5.54 4.21 -7.34
CA PHE A 61 6.32 3.02 -6.93
C PHE A 61 5.79 1.70 -7.48
N GLN A 62 5.08 1.74 -8.61
CA GLN A 62 4.33 0.61 -9.18
C GLN A 62 5.14 -0.67 -9.45
N ASP A 63 6.46 -0.57 -9.54
CA ASP A 63 7.36 -1.70 -9.82
C ASP A 63 8.00 -2.29 -8.55
N GLU A 64 7.90 -1.59 -7.41
CA GLU A 64 8.44 -2.01 -6.12
C GLU A 64 7.38 -2.63 -5.21
N ILE A 65 6.13 -2.16 -5.33
CA ILE A 65 5.00 -2.57 -4.48
C ILE A 65 4.55 -4.01 -4.71
N ASN A 66 3.90 -4.56 -3.68
CA ASN A 66 3.24 -5.84 -3.78
C ASN A 66 1.78 -5.68 -4.24
N TRP A 67 1.51 -5.89 -5.52
CA TRP A 67 0.19 -5.74 -6.12
C TRP A 67 -0.92 -6.57 -5.47
N LYS A 68 -0.60 -7.74 -4.93
CA LYS A 68 -1.59 -8.55 -4.20
C LYS A 68 -2.11 -7.81 -2.97
N TYR A 69 -1.23 -7.14 -2.22
CA TYR A 69 -1.62 -6.36 -1.05
C TYR A 69 -2.21 -5.02 -1.37
N ILE A 70 -1.72 -4.37 -2.44
CA ILE A 70 -2.37 -3.18 -2.93
C ILE A 70 -3.84 -3.47 -3.26
N SER A 71 -4.10 -4.55 -3.99
CA SER A 71 -5.46 -4.97 -4.34
C SER A 71 -6.32 -5.39 -3.13
N GLU A 72 -5.71 -5.91 -2.05
CA GLU A 72 -6.42 -6.44 -0.88
C GLU A 72 -6.68 -5.38 0.19
N TYR A 73 -5.75 -4.45 0.40
CA TYR A 73 -5.72 -3.57 1.58
C TYR A 73 -5.88 -2.08 1.27
N GLN A 74 -5.64 -1.64 0.03
CA GLN A 74 -5.83 -0.24 -0.35
C GLN A 74 -7.23 -0.01 -0.90
N GLU A 75 -7.73 1.23 -0.78
CA GLU A 75 -8.96 1.66 -1.45
C GLU A 75 -8.58 2.13 -2.85
N LEU A 76 -9.04 1.40 -3.87
CA LEU A 76 -8.70 1.67 -5.26
C LEU A 76 -9.95 2.07 -6.03
N SER A 77 -9.84 3.15 -6.79
CA SER A 77 -10.83 3.60 -7.75
C SER A 77 -10.87 2.64 -8.94
N GLU A 78 -12.05 2.51 -9.54
CA GLU A 78 -12.17 1.74 -10.78
C GLU A 78 -11.28 2.28 -11.91
N TYR A 79 -11.01 3.59 -11.93
CA TYR A 79 -10.12 4.18 -12.92
C TYR A 79 -8.71 3.59 -12.78
N PHE A 80 -8.17 3.61 -11.56
CA PHE A 80 -6.87 3.05 -11.26
C PHE A 80 -6.79 1.55 -11.54
N ILE A 81 -7.84 0.79 -11.19
CA ILE A 81 -7.89 -0.64 -11.48
C ILE A 81 -7.89 -0.90 -13.00
N ARG A 82 -8.55 -0.08 -13.82
CA ARG A 82 -8.48 -0.18 -15.30
C ARG A 82 -7.06 0.07 -15.81
N GLU A 83 -6.42 1.10 -15.29
CA GLU A 83 -5.05 1.48 -15.67
C GLU A 83 -4.06 0.36 -15.38
N PHE A 84 -4.20 -0.29 -14.23
CA PHE A 84 -3.30 -1.37 -13.77
C PHE A 84 -3.90 -2.77 -13.85
N GLN A 85 -4.84 -2.99 -14.78
CA GLN A 85 -5.59 -4.24 -14.93
C GLN A 85 -4.69 -5.50 -15.06
N ASP A 86 -3.50 -5.35 -15.65
CA ASP A 86 -2.55 -6.44 -15.85
C ASP A 86 -1.67 -6.72 -14.62
N LYS A 87 -1.64 -5.79 -13.65
CA LYS A 87 -0.82 -5.90 -12.42
C LYS A 87 -1.65 -6.26 -11.20
N VAL A 88 -2.88 -5.76 -11.10
CA VAL A 88 -3.75 -6.00 -9.93
C VAL A 88 -4.07 -7.48 -9.74
N ASN A 89 -4.27 -7.87 -8.49
CA ASN A 89 -4.75 -9.22 -8.18
C ASN A 89 -6.29 -9.24 -8.24
N TRP A 90 -6.84 -9.69 -9.36
CA TRP A 90 -8.30 -9.74 -9.58
C TRP A 90 -9.08 -10.45 -8.49
N LYS A 91 -8.55 -11.54 -7.93
CA LYS A 91 -9.18 -12.25 -6.81
C LYS A 91 -9.30 -11.38 -5.56
N CYS A 92 -8.27 -10.58 -5.25
CA CYS A 92 -8.32 -9.61 -4.15
C CYS A 92 -9.27 -8.46 -4.49
N ILE A 93 -9.20 -7.91 -5.70
CA ILE A 93 -10.08 -6.83 -6.16
C ILE A 93 -11.55 -7.19 -5.98
N CYS A 94 -11.96 -8.36 -6.48
CA CYS A 94 -13.36 -8.81 -6.39
C CYS A 94 -13.84 -9.06 -4.96
N LYS A 95 -12.92 -9.41 -4.06
CA LYS A 95 -13.22 -9.71 -2.65
C LYS A 95 -13.29 -8.45 -1.80
N CYS A 96 -12.44 -7.46 -2.07
CA CYS A 96 -12.17 -6.35 -1.17
C CYS A 96 -12.70 -5.00 -1.68
N GLN A 97 -12.77 -4.79 -2.99
CA GLN A 97 -13.18 -3.51 -3.57
C GLN A 97 -14.68 -3.45 -3.81
N LYS A 98 -15.25 -2.25 -3.74
CA LYS A 98 -16.64 -2.00 -4.14
C LYS A 98 -16.66 -1.58 -5.61
N LEU A 99 -17.14 -2.47 -6.47
CA LEU A 99 -17.16 -2.26 -7.92
C LEU A 99 -18.59 -2.03 -8.39
N SER A 100 -18.76 -1.16 -9.38
CA SER A 100 -20.01 -0.95 -10.09
C SER A 100 -20.33 -2.11 -11.02
N GLU A 101 -21.61 -2.32 -11.31
CA GLU A 101 -22.06 -3.36 -12.25
C GLU A 101 -21.46 -3.17 -13.64
N ASN A 102 -21.30 -1.92 -14.09
CA ASN A 102 -20.70 -1.62 -15.38
C ASN A 102 -19.24 -2.09 -15.45
N PHE A 103 -18.47 -1.83 -14.40
CA PHE A 103 -17.09 -2.29 -14.30
C PHE A 103 -17.00 -3.82 -14.27
N ILE A 104 -17.85 -4.48 -13.47
CA ILE A 104 -17.90 -5.95 -13.41
C ILE A 104 -18.23 -6.53 -14.79
N ARG A 105 -19.14 -5.91 -15.54
CA ARG A 105 -19.49 -6.35 -16.90
C ARG A 105 -18.35 -6.15 -17.90
N GLU A 106 -17.61 -5.05 -17.77
CA GLU A 106 -16.42 -4.73 -18.57
C GLU A 106 -15.34 -5.80 -18.37
N PHE A 107 -15.07 -6.21 -17.12
CA PHE A 107 -14.03 -7.16 -16.74
C PHE A 107 -14.52 -8.56 -16.37
N LYS A 108 -15.66 -8.99 -16.94
CA LYS A 108 -16.31 -10.26 -16.59
C LYS A 108 -15.42 -11.51 -16.68
N ASP A 109 -14.38 -11.48 -17.50
CA ASP A 109 -13.48 -12.61 -17.72
C ASP A 109 -12.37 -12.70 -16.67
N GLU A 110 -12.06 -11.59 -16.02
CA GLU A 110 -11.12 -11.47 -14.90
C GLU A 110 -11.84 -11.60 -13.54
N VAL A 111 -13.07 -11.08 -13.47
CA VAL A 111 -13.98 -11.20 -12.33
C VAL A 111 -14.68 -12.56 -12.39
N LYS A 112 -13.94 -13.62 -12.04
CA LYS A 112 -14.43 -15.01 -12.00
C LYS A 112 -14.60 -15.56 -10.58
#